data_AF-A0AAD7JT85-F1
#
_entry.id   AF-A0AAD7JT85-F1
#
_cell.length_a   1.000
_cell.length_b   1.000
_cell.length_c   1.000
_cell.angle_alpha   90.00
_cell.angle_beta   90.00
_cell.angle_gamma   90.00
#
_symmetry.space_group_name_H-M   'P 1'
#
loop_
_entity.id
_entity.type
_entity.pdbx_description
1 polymer ?
#
loop_
_entity_poly.entity_id
_entity_poly.type
_entity_poly.pdbx_seq_one_letter_code
_entity_poly.pdbx_strand_id
1 'polypeptide(L)'
;MAQGVNVQTSAGYRRQVIILPHLVDWSSPRVSCSLGRNFNDFLITQGLVKPGEDAYTLNPPETMPEWICAWIMHSCDTVQIDGTQRPATEIRLSFSNAQKMRAAASWNFGQINDQGNVRWQKNDVTQKWGGNPSVSRLVSQYMVSLKRRKVHAGETACSARAITPAMLETIYHYNNADGRTTVQPFGSTNLGRWEGARARLLCFTAYLLAFTCLLRVDEVIQIRAHEI
;
A
#
# COMPACT_ATOMS: atom_id res chain seq x y z
N MET A 1 -7.59 53.05 19.48
CA MET A 1 -8.88 52.35 19.63
C MET A 1 -9.09 51.51 18.39
N ALA A 2 -8.89 50.20 18.50
CA ALA A 2 -9.20 49.23 17.45
C ALA A 2 -9.98 48.10 18.11
N GLN A 3 -11.26 48.00 17.79
CA GLN A 3 -12.08 46.83 18.03
C GLN A 3 -11.94 45.90 16.82
N GLY A 4 -11.81 44.61 17.06
CA GLY A 4 -11.63 43.61 16.00
C GLY A 4 -11.67 42.18 16.50
N VAL A 5 -12.89 41.76 16.86
CA VAL A 5 -13.48 40.41 16.71
C VAL A 5 -12.63 39.18 17.06
N ASN A 6 -13.07 38.52 18.14
CA ASN A 6 -12.69 37.21 18.61
C ASN A 6 -13.29 36.11 17.70
N VAL A 7 -12.47 35.29 17.06
CA VAL A 7 -12.90 34.04 16.41
C VAL A 7 -12.28 32.88 17.15
N GLN A 8 -13.12 32.21 17.94
CA GLN A 8 -12.82 30.90 18.52
C GLN A 8 -12.59 29.89 17.39
N THR A 9 -11.41 29.26 17.35
CA THR A 9 -11.21 28.02 16.61
C THR A 9 -11.04 26.86 17.59
N SER A 10 -11.87 25.86 17.35
CA SER A 10 -12.16 24.72 18.19
C SER A 10 -11.01 23.70 18.23
N ALA A 11 -10.81 23.16 19.43
CA ALA A 11 -10.32 21.84 19.76
C ALA A 11 -9.49 21.10 18.70
N GLY A 12 -8.17 21.11 18.91
CA GLY A 12 -7.21 20.28 18.18
C GLY A 12 -7.55 18.80 18.28
N TYR A 13 -8.05 18.24 17.17
CA TYR A 13 -8.22 16.81 16.99
C TYR A 13 -6.95 16.24 16.34
N ARG A 14 -5.97 15.84 17.16
CA ARG A 14 -4.88 14.96 16.70
C ARG A 14 -5.49 13.59 16.40
N ARG A 15 -5.72 13.29 15.12
CA ARG A 15 -5.97 11.90 14.67
C ARG A 15 -4.71 11.09 14.95
N GLN A 16 -4.66 10.39 16.09
CA GLN A 16 -3.81 9.20 16.21
C GLN A 16 -4.48 8.10 15.39
N VAL A 17 -3.93 7.85 14.20
CA VAL A 17 -4.28 6.69 13.39
C VAL A 17 -3.72 5.46 14.10
N ILE A 18 -4.61 4.56 14.51
CA ILE A 18 -4.27 3.29 15.16
C ILE A 18 -3.67 2.37 14.08
N ILE A 19 -2.40 2.03 14.22
CA ILE A 19 -1.65 1.16 13.30
C ILE A 19 -1.83 -0.29 13.75
N LEU A 20 -2.53 -1.09 12.94
CA LEU A 20 -2.52 -2.55 13.05
C LEU A 20 -1.14 -3.09 12.61
N PRO A 21 -0.52 -4.08 13.29
CA PRO A 21 0.86 -4.51 13.05
C PRO A 21 1.11 -5.21 11.70
N HIS A 22 0.09 -5.38 10.85
CA HIS A 22 0.21 -5.87 9.47
C HIS A 22 -0.02 -4.78 8.41
N LEU A 23 -0.33 -3.55 8.83
CA LEU A 23 -0.43 -2.36 8.00
C LEU A 23 0.79 -1.48 8.31
N VAL A 24 1.90 -1.73 7.62
CA VAL A 24 3.01 -0.78 7.58
C VAL A 24 2.43 0.56 7.15
N ASP A 25 2.65 1.61 7.94
CA ASP A 25 2.32 2.97 7.55
C ASP A 25 3.22 3.36 6.36
N TRP A 26 2.70 3.16 5.14
CA TRP A 26 3.40 3.42 3.89
C TRP A 26 3.64 4.92 3.63
N SER A 27 3.04 5.79 4.44
CA SER A 27 3.36 7.21 4.51
C SER A 27 4.57 7.50 5.40
N SER A 28 5.15 6.51 6.07
CA SER A 28 6.34 6.70 6.89
C SER A 28 7.51 7.18 6.02
N PRO A 29 8.07 8.38 6.28
CA PRO A 29 9.16 8.93 5.48
C PRO A 29 10.36 7.98 5.38
N ARG A 30 10.59 7.15 6.40
CA ARG A 30 11.76 6.26 6.46
C ARG A 30 11.76 5.19 5.36
N VAL A 31 10.59 4.60 5.05
CA VAL A 31 10.47 3.53 4.03
C VAL A 31 10.52 4.12 2.62
N SER A 32 9.87 5.28 2.41
CA SER A 32 9.94 5.98 1.14
C SER A 32 11.34 6.50 0.83
N CYS A 33 12.08 6.97 1.84
CA CYS A 33 13.48 7.40 1.68
C CYS A 33 14.45 6.22 1.45
N SER A 34 14.21 5.04 2.03
CA SER A 34 15.08 3.88 1.77
C SER A 34 14.89 3.33 0.36
N LEU A 35 13.64 3.20 -0.09
CA LEU A 35 13.32 2.79 -1.47
C LEU A 35 13.74 3.86 -2.48
N GLY A 36 13.63 5.14 -2.13
CA GLY A 36 14.11 6.22 -2.98
C GLY A 36 15.62 6.18 -3.21
N ARG A 37 16.40 5.92 -2.15
CA ARG A 37 17.85 5.67 -2.28
C ARG A 37 18.15 4.45 -3.15
N ASN A 38 17.41 3.37 -2.97
CA ASN A 38 17.56 2.18 -3.81
C ASN A 38 17.30 2.47 -5.30
N PHE A 39 16.34 3.35 -5.62
CA PHE A 39 16.14 3.80 -7.00
C PHE A 39 17.34 4.58 -7.53
N ASN A 40 17.89 5.52 -6.74
CA ASN A 40 19.06 6.28 -7.14
C ASN A 40 20.28 5.37 -7.37
N ASP A 41 20.53 4.43 -6.45
CA ASP A 41 21.60 3.44 -6.54
C ASP A 41 21.45 2.57 -7.80
N PHE A 42 20.22 2.16 -8.12
CA PHE A 42 19.92 1.43 -9.35
C PHE A 42 20.31 2.25 -10.58
N LEU A 43 19.92 3.53 -10.65
CA LEU A 43 20.23 4.39 -11.79
C LEU A 43 21.72 4.67 -11.94
N ILE A 44 22.44 4.83 -10.83
CA ILE A 44 23.91 4.95 -10.84
C ILE A 44 24.55 3.66 -11.36
N THR A 45 24.06 2.50 -10.91
CA THR A 45 24.57 1.19 -11.35
C THR A 45 24.35 0.97 -12.85
N GLN A 46 23.24 1.45 -13.40
CA GLN A 46 22.96 1.41 -14.84
C GLN A 46 23.67 2.51 -15.64
N GLY A 47 24.43 3.40 -14.98
CA GLY A 47 25.14 4.52 -15.64
C GLY A 47 24.22 5.63 -16.16
N LEU A 48 22.97 5.67 -15.72
CA LEU A 48 21.97 6.69 -16.13
C LEU A 48 22.11 8.00 -15.33
N VAL A 49 22.66 7.91 -14.12
CA VAL A 49 22.93 9.04 -13.22
C VAL A 49 24.38 8.95 -12.76
N LYS A 50 25.08 10.09 -12.65
CA LYS A 50 26.47 10.09 -12.19
C LYS A 50 26.53 9.82 -10.69
N PRO A 51 27.60 9.16 -10.19
CA PRO A 51 27.81 9.02 -8.75
C PRO A 51 27.83 10.41 -8.07
N GLY A 52 26.96 10.62 -7.08
CA GLY A 52 26.83 11.89 -6.36
C GLY A 52 25.70 12.80 -6.84
N GLU A 53 25.06 12.49 -7.96
CA GLU A 53 23.82 13.14 -8.41
C GLU A 53 22.58 12.40 -7.87
N ASP A 54 21.49 13.13 -7.68
CA ASP A 54 20.19 12.57 -7.27
C ASP A 54 19.26 12.49 -8.49
N ALA A 55 18.66 11.33 -8.71
CA ALA A 55 17.65 11.10 -9.74
C ALA A 55 16.39 11.97 -9.53
N TYR A 56 16.10 12.37 -8.30
CA TYR A 56 14.96 13.23 -7.96
C TYR A 56 15.28 14.71 -8.21
N THR A 57 15.40 15.07 -9.48
CA THR A 57 15.64 16.46 -9.90
C THR A 57 14.34 17.22 -10.18
N LEU A 58 14.36 18.55 -10.03
CA LEU A 58 13.22 19.44 -10.31
C LEU A 58 12.71 19.33 -11.76
N ASN A 59 13.60 18.99 -12.70
CA ASN A 59 13.29 18.78 -14.11
C ASN A 59 13.70 17.36 -14.52
N PRO A 60 12.89 16.33 -14.18
CA PRO A 60 13.18 14.98 -14.58
C PRO A 60 13.21 14.85 -16.11
N PRO A 61 14.08 13.99 -16.67
CA PRO A 61 14.07 13.70 -18.09
C PRO A 61 12.74 13.09 -18.54
N GLU A 62 12.42 13.24 -19.82
CA GLU A 62 11.22 12.66 -20.45
C GLU A 62 11.09 11.15 -20.21
N THR A 63 12.23 10.45 -20.19
CA THR A 63 12.35 9.00 -20.00
C THR A 63 12.23 8.56 -18.53
N MET A 64 12.05 9.48 -17.58
CA MET A 64 11.94 9.13 -16.15
C MET A 64 10.85 8.07 -15.85
N PRO A 65 9.66 8.09 -16.49
CA PRO A 65 8.71 6.97 -16.38
C PRO A 65 9.27 5.61 -16.78
N GLU A 66 10.12 5.55 -17.81
CA GLU A 66 10.75 4.32 -18.29
C GLU A 66 11.76 3.81 -17.28
N TRP A 67 12.51 4.72 -16.65
CA TRP A 67 13.46 4.39 -15.59
C TRP A 67 12.77 3.80 -14.36
N ILE A 68 11.61 4.35 -13.97
CA ILE A 68 10.78 3.77 -12.90
C ILE A 68 10.30 2.36 -13.28
N CYS A 69 9.82 2.17 -14.52
CA CYS A 69 9.43 0.86 -15.02
C CYS A 69 10.60 -0.12 -15.00
N ALA A 70 11.78 0.28 -15.46
CA ALA A 70 12.99 -0.53 -15.49
C ALA A 70 13.45 -0.93 -14.09
N TRP A 71 13.38 -0.01 -13.11
CA TRP A 71 13.70 -0.31 -11.72
C TRP A 71 12.75 -1.35 -11.12
N ILE A 72 11.43 -1.17 -11.33
CA ILE A 72 10.43 -2.16 -10.88
C ILE A 72 10.61 -3.49 -11.62
N MET A 73 10.90 -3.46 -12.92
CA MET A 73 11.18 -4.64 -13.73
C MET A 73 12.38 -5.43 -13.21
N HIS A 74 13.49 -4.73 -12.96
CA HIS A 74 14.72 -5.30 -12.43
C HIS A 74 14.54 -5.95 -11.05
N SER A 75 13.58 -5.50 -10.24
CA SER A 75 13.38 -6.05 -8.89
C SER A 75 12.25 -7.08 -8.81
N CYS A 76 11.22 -6.94 -9.65
CA CYS A 76 9.96 -7.67 -9.47
C CYS A 76 9.59 -8.57 -10.64
N ASP A 77 10.03 -8.30 -11.87
CA ASP A 77 9.50 -9.00 -13.04
C ASP A 77 10.28 -10.29 -13.38
N THR A 78 9.66 -11.16 -14.16
CA THR A 78 10.29 -12.36 -14.70
C THR A 78 11.13 -12.06 -15.93
N VAL A 79 10.92 -10.89 -16.55
CA VAL A 79 11.64 -10.43 -17.73
C VAL A 79 12.71 -9.42 -17.29
N GLN A 80 13.92 -9.57 -17.82
CA GLN A 80 14.99 -8.60 -17.64
C GLN A 80 14.81 -7.38 -18.57
N ILE A 81 15.62 -6.35 -18.35
CA ILE A 81 15.61 -5.13 -19.16
C ILE A 81 15.98 -5.42 -20.63
N ASP A 82 16.81 -6.44 -20.87
CA ASP A 82 17.18 -6.92 -22.21
C ASP A 82 16.10 -7.78 -22.88
N GLY A 83 14.97 -8.02 -22.21
CA GLY A 83 13.88 -8.87 -22.70
C GLY A 83 14.05 -10.36 -22.44
N THR A 84 15.17 -10.79 -21.84
CA THR A 84 15.41 -12.20 -21.52
C THR A 84 14.56 -12.66 -20.32
N GLN A 85 14.22 -13.95 -20.29
CA GLN A 85 13.53 -14.54 -19.15
C GLN A 85 14.53 -14.83 -18.04
N ARG A 86 14.20 -14.41 -16.82
CA ARG A 86 15.00 -14.70 -15.63
C ARG A 86 14.84 -16.16 -15.21
N PRO A 87 15.89 -16.80 -14.66
CA PRO A 87 15.80 -18.15 -14.14
C PRO A 87 14.69 -18.30 -13.09
N ALA A 88 13.99 -19.43 -13.07
CA ALA A 88 12.97 -19.70 -12.06
C ALA A 88 13.52 -19.80 -10.63
N THR A 89 14.82 -20.06 -10.49
CA THR A 89 15.55 -20.18 -9.21
C THR A 89 15.84 -18.84 -8.54
N GLU A 90 15.76 -17.73 -9.26
CA GLU A 90 16.04 -16.40 -8.73
C GLU A 90 14.84 -15.90 -7.88
N ILE A 91 15.11 -15.41 -6.66
CA ILE A 91 14.09 -14.85 -5.79
C ILE A 91 13.62 -13.52 -6.37
N ARG A 92 12.31 -13.39 -6.60
CA ARG A 92 11.69 -12.18 -7.14
C ARG A 92 10.83 -11.51 -6.10
N LEU A 93 10.85 -10.19 -6.08
CA LEU A 93 9.94 -9.44 -5.22
C LEU A 93 8.49 -9.56 -5.71
N SER A 94 7.56 -9.54 -4.76
CA SER A 94 6.12 -9.65 -4.99
C SER A 94 5.54 -8.39 -5.65
N PHE A 95 4.34 -8.48 -6.19
CA PHE A 95 3.58 -7.32 -6.66
C PHE A 95 3.38 -6.27 -5.56
N SER A 96 3.23 -6.70 -4.30
CA SER A 96 3.16 -5.77 -3.15
C SER A 96 4.42 -4.92 -3.04
N ASN A 97 5.60 -5.50 -3.28
CA ASN A 97 6.85 -4.73 -3.28
C ASN A 97 6.91 -3.77 -4.47
N ALA A 98 6.46 -4.17 -5.66
CA ALA A 98 6.34 -3.25 -6.80
C ALA A 98 5.43 -2.04 -6.48
N GLN A 99 4.32 -2.26 -5.76
CA GLN A 99 3.45 -1.17 -5.31
C GLN A 99 4.18 -0.22 -4.36
N LYS A 100 4.99 -0.74 -3.43
CA LYS A 100 5.81 0.07 -2.52
C LYS A 100 6.86 0.88 -3.26
N MET A 101 7.55 0.28 -4.23
CA MET A 101 8.52 0.96 -5.08
C MET A 101 7.87 2.12 -5.84
N ARG A 102 6.72 1.88 -6.48
CA ARG A 102 5.97 2.94 -7.15
C ARG A 102 5.53 4.03 -6.18
N ALA A 103 5.00 3.67 -5.01
CA ALA A 103 4.55 4.63 -4.01
C ALA A 103 5.72 5.48 -3.48
N ALA A 104 6.89 4.87 -3.26
CA ALA A 104 8.10 5.58 -2.88
C ALA A 104 8.54 6.57 -3.97
N ALA A 105 8.52 6.16 -5.25
CA ALA A 105 8.79 7.07 -6.36
C ALA A 105 7.78 8.24 -6.37
N SER A 106 6.48 7.96 -6.25
CA SER A 106 5.44 9.00 -6.17
C SER A 106 5.69 9.99 -5.04
N TRP A 107 6.04 9.49 -3.86
CA TRP A 107 6.29 10.31 -2.69
C TRP A 107 7.54 11.18 -2.86
N ASN A 108 8.65 10.62 -3.35
CA ASN A 108 9.89 11.39 -3.55
C ASN A 108 9.68 12.49 -4.62
N PHE A 109 9.07 12.18 -5.77
CA PHE A 109 8.74 13.22 -6.77
C PHE A 109 7.68 14.21 -6.26
N GLY A 110 6.76 13.78 -5.40
CA GLY A 110 5.74 14.64 -4.83
C GLY A 110 6.28 15.63 -3.79
N GLN A 111 7.26 15.21 -2.97
CA GLN A 111 7.86 16.02 -1.91
C GLN A 111 9.02 16.88 -2.40
N ILE A 112 9.90 16.36 -3.25
CA ILE A 112 11.14 17.04 -3.66
C ILE A 112 10.86 18.10 -4.73
N ASN A 113 9.85 17.89 -5.57
CA ASN A 113 9.62 18.76 -6.74
C ASN A 113 8.35 19.61 -6.65
N ASP A 114 7.58 19.55 -5.55
CA ASP A 114 6.20 20.11 -5.46
C ASP A 114 5.30 19.68 -6.65
N GLN A 115 5.64 18.59 -7.33
CA GLN A 115 4.92 18.10 -8.52
C GLN A 115 3.60 17.40 -8.16
N GLY A 116 3.36 17.20 -6.85
CA GLY A 116 2.12 16.64 -6.31
C GLY A 116 1.73 15.31 -6.96
N ASN A 117 0.42 15.13 -7.14
CA ASN A 117 -0.17 14.01 -7.89
C ASN A 117 -0.58 14.42 -9.32
N VAL A 118 0.01 15.49 -9.86
CA VAL A 118 -0.30 15.94 -11.22
C VAL A 118 0.19 14.90 -12.21
N ARG A 119 -0.61 14.63 -13.24
CA ARG A 119 -0.27 13.67 -14.29
C ARG A 119 0.98 14.10 -15.04
N TRP A 120 1.91 13.17 -15.27
CA TRP A 120 3.09 13.40 -16.11
C TRP A 120 2.67 13.74 -17.54
N GLN A 121 2.94 14.98 -17.97
CA GLN A 121 2.58 15.47 -19.30
C GLN A 121 3.55 16.55 -19.78
N LYS A 122 3.73 16.63 -21.10
CA LYS A 122 4.47 17.72 -21.72
C LYS A 122 3.60 18.96 -21.73
N ASN A 123 4.15 20.07 -21.27
CA ASN A 123 3.49 21.36 -21.35
C ASN A 123 3.68 21.95 -22.75
N ASP A 124 2.59 22.28 -23.43
CA ASP A 124 2.62 22.78 -24.81
C ASP A 124 3.35 24.11 -24.96
N VAL A 125 3.33 24.96 -23.92
CA VAL A 125 3.95 26.29 -23.94
C VAL A 125 5.43 26.22 -23.63
N THR A 126 5.80 25.55 -22.52
CA THR A 126 7.21 25.49 -22.09
C THR A 126 8.00 24.37 -22.77
N GLN A 127 7.31 23.45 -23.47
CA GLN A 127 7.86 22.21 -24.04
C GLN A 127 8.59 21.32 -23.02
N LYS A 128 8.45 21.61 -21.72
CA LYS A 128 9.01 20.83 -20.63
C LYS A 128 8.00 19.81 -20.12
N TRP A 129 8.50 18.67 -19.67
CA TRP A 129 7.70 17.70 -18.96
C TRP A 129 7.46 18.14 -17.53
N GLY A 130 6.21 18.02 -17.06
CA GLY A 130 5.81 18.37 -15.70
C GLY A 130 4.84 17.35 -15.11
N GLY A 131 4.63 17.45 -13.80
CA GLY A 131 3.85 16.49 -13.01
C GLY A 131 4.71 15.36 -12.44
N ASN A 132 4.09 14.29 -11.96
CA ASN A 132 4.77 13.18 -11.30
C ASN A 132 4.99 11.99 -12.25
N PRO A 133 6.25 11.63 -12.59
CA PRO A 133 6.55 10.52 -13.50
C PRO A 133 5.94 9.16 -13.09
N SER A 134 5.77 8.90 -11.79
CA SER A 134 5.19 7.64 -11.28
C SER A 134 3.68 7.50 -11.53
N VAL A 135 3.00 8.62 -11.82
CA VAL A 135 1.57 8.71 -12.14
C VAL A 135 1.36 8.76 -13.66
N SER A 136 2.44 8.63 -14.44
CA SER A 136 2.36 8.54 -15.90
C SER A 136 1.49 7.36 -16.37
N ARG A 137 0.98 7.49 -17.60
CA ARG A 137 0.25 6.41 -18.27
C ARG A 137 1.12 5.16 -18.42
N LEU A 138 2.39 5.34 -18.76
CA LEU A 138 3.36 4.26 -18.96
C LEU A 138 3.50 3.41 -17.70
N VAL A 139 3.82 4.03 -16.55
CA VAL A 139 3.98 3.32 -15.27
C VAL A 139 2.68 2.64 -14.84
N SER A 140 1.54 3.31 -15.04
CA SER A 140 0.23 2.74 -14.68
C SER A 140 -0.10 1.50 -15.51
N GLN A 141 0.12 1.55 -16.83
CA GLN A 141 -0.08 0.41 -17.73
C GLN A 141 0.87 -0.73 -17.39
N TYR A 142 2.14 -0.41 -17.12
CA TYR A 142 3.13 -1.40 -16.72
C TYR A 142 2.72 -2.12 -15.42
N MET A 143 2.28 -1.39 -14.40
CA MET A 143 1.81 -1.98 -13.14
C MET A 143 0.61 -2.91 -13.32
N VAL A 144 -0.34 -2.58 -14.20
CA VAL A 144 -1.48 -3.46 -14.52
C VAL A 144 -1.01 -4.75 -15.18
N SER A 145 -0.10 -4.64 -16.16
CA SER A 145 0.47 -5.80 -16.86
C SER A 145 1.30 -6.67 -15.92
N LEU A 146 2.12 -6.06 -15.06
CA LEU A 146 2.90 -6.76 -14.04
C LEU A 146 1.98 -7.52 -13.07
N LYS A 147 0.89 -6.89 -12.61
CA LYS A 147 -0.10 -7.55 -11.75
C LYS A 147 -0.66 -8.81 -12.41
N ARG A 148 -1.03 -8.73 -13.69
CA ARG A 148 -1.57 -9.87 -14.45
C ARG A 148 -0.54 -10.99 -14.56
N ARG A 149 0.72 -10.66 -14.89
CA ARG A 149 1.82 -11.64 -14.96
C ARG A 149 2.04 -12.34 -13.63
N LYS A 150 2.06 -11.58 -12.52
CA LYS A 150 2.24 -12.12 -11.17
C LYS A 150 1.12 -13.05 -10.75
N VAL A 151 -0.13 -12.66 -11.02
CA VAL A 151 -1.30 -13.52 -10.77
C VAL A 151 -1.22 -14.80 -11.59
N HIS A 152 -0.84 -14.72 -12.87
CA HIS A 152 -0.67 -15.88 -13.73
C HIS A 152 0.46 -16.81 -13.23
N ALA A 153 1.52 -16.24 -12.64
CA ALA A 153 2.60 -16.99 -11.99
C ALA A 153 2.22 -17.58 -10.62
N GLY A 154 0.94 -17.48 -10.21
CA GLY A 154 0.45 -18.03 -8.95
C GLY A 154 0.62 -17.12 -7.73
N GLU A 155 1.02 -15.86 -7.91
CA GLU A 155 1.05 -14.91 -6.79
C GLU A 155 -0.39 -14.61 -6.34
N THR A 156 -0.71 -14.98 -5.10
CA THR A 156 -2.04 -14.75 -4.52
C THR A 156 -2.37 -13.26 -4.49
N ALA A 157 -3.58 -12.90 -4.92
CA ALA A 157 -4.05 -11.52 -4.91
C ALA A 157 -3.93 -10.90 -3.49
N CYS A 158 -3.24 -9.77 -3.41
CA CYS A 158 -2.85 -9.13 -2.15
C CYS A 158 -4.02 -8.72 -1.23
N SER A 159 -5.25 -8.65 -1.74
CA SER A 159 -6.43 -8.13 -1.03
C SER A 159 -7.51 -9.17 -0.70
N ALA A 160 -7.34 -10.42 -1.13
CA ALA A 160 -8.35 -11.46 -0.94
C ALA A 160 -7.69 -12.78 -0.58
N ARG A 161 -7.21 -12.89 0.66
CA ARG A 161 -6.90 -14.20 1.22
C ARG A 161 -8.23 -14.88 1.54
N ALA A 162 -8.46 -16.04 0.94
CA ALA A 162 -9.56 -16.90 1.36
C ALA A 162 -9.36 -17.25 2.83
N ILE A 163 -10.44 -17.17 3.62
CA ILE A 163 -10.44 -17.68 4.98
C ILE A 163 -10.27 -19.20 4.88
N THR A 164 -9.31 -19.74 5.64
CA THR A 164 -9.04 -21.19 5.67
C THR A 164 -9.59 -21.79 6.97
N PRO A 165 -9.89 -23.10 6.99
CA PRO A 165 -10.27 -23.79 8.23
C PRO A 165 -9.26 -23.60 9.37
N ALA A 166 -7.96 -23.66 9.06
CA ALA A 166 -6.89 -23.46 10.04
C ALA A 166 -6.89 -22.05 10.65
N MET A 167 -7.25 -21.02 9.85
CA MET A 167 -7.42 -19.66 10.37
C MET A 167 -8.61 -19.57 11.33
N LEU A 168 -9.74 -20.22 11.01
CA LEU A 168 -10.91 -20.27 11.89
C LEU A 168 -10.61 -20.99 13.20
N GLU A 169 -9.89 -22.11 13.15
CA GLU A 169 -9.42 -22.85 14.33
C GLU A 169 -8.51 -21.98 15.21
N THR A 170 -7.57 -21.25 14.59
CA THR A 170 -6.70 -20.31 15.30
C THR A 170 -7.52 -19.21 16.00
N ILE A 171 -8.53 -18.66 15.32
CA ILE A 171 -9.43 -17.65 15.90
C ILE A 171 -10.27 -18.25 17.04
N TYR A 172 -10.74 -19.48 16.89
CA TYR A 172 -11.50 -20.20 17.91
C TYR A 172 -10.69 -20.37 19.20
N HIS A 173 -9.46 -20.91 19.10
CA HIS A 173 -8.59 -21.06 20.26
C HIS A 173 -8.21 -19.71 20.87
N TYR A 174 -7.96 -18.69 20.02
CA TYR A 174 -7.67 -17.34 20.50
C TYR A 174 -8.81 -16.75 21.33
N ASN A 175 -10.07 -16.95 20.92
CA ASN A 175 -11.26 -16.43 21.59
C ASN A 175 -11.62 -17.19 22.87
N ASN A 176 -11.36 -18.51 22.91
CA ASN A 176 -11.67 -19.37 24.04
C ASN A 176 -10.53 -19.48 25.08
N ALA A 177 -9.37 -18.86 24.84
CA ALA A 177 -8.29 -18.81 25.82
C ALA A 177 -8.69 -18.03 27.09
N ASP A 178 -8.14 -18.45 28.23
CA ASP A 178 -8.48 -17.91 29.55
C ASP A 178 -8.30 -16.39 29.64
N GLY A 179 -9.25 -15.73 30.31
CA GLY A 179 -9.23 -14.28 30.53
C GLY A 179 -9.66 -13.43 29.32
N ARG A 180 -10.12 -14.05 28.22
CA ARG A 180 -10.57 -13.35 27.00
C ARG A 180 -12.07 -13.33 26.77
N THR A 181 -12.85 -14.07 27.56
CA THR A 181 -14.33 -14.05 27.53
C THR A 181 -14.93 -12.90 28.35
N THR A 182 -14.11 -12.22 29.17
CA THR A 182 -14.57 -11.11 30.00
C THR A 182 -15.04 -9.94 29.13
N VAL A 183 -16.30 -9.55 29.29
CA VAL A 183 -16.87 -8.36 28.64
C VAL A 183 -16.19 -7.12 29.23
N GLN A 184 -15.50 -6.37 28.39
CA GLN A 184 -14.89 -5.10 28.78
C GLN A 184 -15.90 -3.97 28.63
N PRO A 185 -15.91 -2.97 29.53
CA PRO A 185 -16.75 -1.79 29.38
C PRO A 185 -16.36 -0.98 28.13
N PHE A 186 -17.35 -0.34 27.53
CA PHE A 186 -17.20 0.50 26.35
C PHE A 186 -16.22 1.65 26.65
N GLY A 187 -15.20 1.84 25.80
CA GLY A 187 -14.20 2.91 25.97
C GLY A 187 -12.86 2.51 26.62
N SER A 188 -12.64 1.23 26.94
CA SER A 188 -11.30 0.74 27.34
C SER A 188 -10.32 0.85 26.17
N THR A 189 -9.50 1.90 26.15
CA THR A 189 -8.49 2.22 25.12
C THR A 189 -7.19 1.39 25.25
N ASN A 190 -7.29 0.12 25.65
CA ASN A 190 -6.14 -0.77 25.58
C ASN A 190 -5.86 -1.13 24.12
N LEU A 191 -4.90 -0.44 23.50
CA LEU A 191 -4.45 -0.60 22.10
C LEU A 191 -4.13 -2.05 21.71
N GLY A 192 -3.83 -2.93 22.68
CA GLY A 192 -3.55 -4.36 22.46
C GLY A 192 -4.77 -5.31 22.56
N ARG A 193 -5.95 -4.82 22.96
CA ARG A 193 -7.19 -5.61 23.03
C ARG A 193 -8.22 -5.03 22.08
N TRP A 194 -8.10 -5.40 20.80
CA TRP A 194 -9.05 -5.03 19.75
C TRP A 194 -10.46 -5.50 20.13
N GLU A 195 -11.25 -4.55 20.61
CA GLU A 195 -12.64 -4.65 21.06
C GLU A 195 -12.94 -5.76 22.10
N GLY A 196 -13.93 -5.51 22.95
CA GLY A 196 -14.30 -6.46 24.01
C GLY A 196 -14.68 -7.84 23.48
N ALA A 197 -14.83 -8.84 24.38
CA ALA A 197 -15.18 -10.21 24.01
C ALA A 197 -16.39 -10.32 23.06
N ARG A 198 -17.39 -9.44 23.20
CA ARG A 198 -18.61 -9.43 22.38
C ARG A 198 -18.34 -9.15 20.89
N ALA A 199 -17.56 -8.13 20.58
CA ALA A 199 -17.27 -7.78 19.19
C ALA A 199 -16.42 -8.86 18.49
N ARG A 200 -15.43 -9.41 19.21
CA ARG A 200 -14.60 -10.51 18.70
C ARG A 200 -15.41 -11.78 18.42
N LEU A 201 -16.35 -12.12 19.30
CA LEU A 201 -17.25 -13.26 19.09
C LEU A 201 -18.22 -13.00 17.94
N LEU A 202 -18.78 -11.78 17.84
CA LEU A 202 -19.65 -11.39 16.71
C LEU A 202 -18.91 -11.52 15.37
N CYS A 203 -17.69 -10.97 15.26
CA CYS A 203 -16.86 -11.10 14.06
C CYS A 203 -16.56 -12.57 13.75
N PHE A 204 -16.23 -13.37 14.77
CA PHE A 204 -15.96 -14.80 14.58
C PHE A 204 -17.20 -15.56 14.06
N THR A 205 -18.39 -15.30 14.63
CA THR A 205 -19.65 -15.87 14.13
C THR A 205 -19.93 -15.44 12.69
N ALA A 206 -19.70 -14.18 12.35
CA ALA A 206 -19.87 -13.69 10.99
C ALA A 206 -18.92 -14.38 10.00
N TYR A 207 -17.65 -14.60 10.40
CA TYR A 207 -16.69 -15.34 9.59
C TYR A 207 -17.05 -16.81 9.44
N LEU A 208 -17.58 -17.45 10.49
CA LEU A 208 -18.07 -18.82 10.41
C LEU A 208 -19.24 -18.93 9.45
N LEU A 209 -20.25 -18.06 9.55
CA LEU A 209 -21.41 -18.05 8.65
C LEU A 209 -20.99 -17.79 7.19
N ALA A 210 -20.10 -16.82 6.96
CA ALA A 210 -19.54 -16.57 5.64
C ALA A 210 -18.85 -17.82 5.06
N PHE A 211 -18.09 -18.53 5.90
CA PHE A 211 -17.34 -19.71 5.49
C PHE A 211 -18.23 -20.94 5.26
N THR A 212 -19.20 -21.22 6.13
CA THR A 212 -20.08 -22.39 6.02
C THR A 212 -21.14 -22.23 4.96
N CYS A 213 -21.69 -21.01 4.80
CA CYS A 213 -22.75 -20.72 3.84
C CYS A 213 -22.23 -20.19 2.50
N LEU A 214 -20.90 -20.07 2.35
CA LEU A 214 -20.23 -19.50 1.16
C LEU A 214 -20.73 -18.08 0.82
N LEU A 215 -21.12 -17.31 1.84
CA LEU A 215 -21.62 -15.96 1.71
C LEU A 215 -20.48 -14.94 1.74
N ARG A 216 -20.65 -13.83 1.04
CA ARG A 216 -19.79 -12.66 1.23
C ARG A 216 -20.14 -11.96 2.55
N VAL A 217 -19.20 -11.18 3.08
CA VAL A 217 -19.38 -10.51 4.38
C VAL A 217 -20.56 -9.52 4.36
N ASP A 218 -20.80 -8.85 3.24
CA ASP A 218 -21.95 -7.97 3.03
C ASP A 218 -23.29 -8.69 3.05
N GLU A 219 -23.33 -9.96 2.64
CA GLU A 219 -24.52 -10.81 2.71
C GLU A 219 -24.77 -11.28 4.15
N VAL A 220 -23.71 -11.65 4.87
CA VAL A 220 -23.82 -12.08 6.28
C VAL A 220 -24.38 -10.98 7.18
N ILE A 221 -24.00 -9.71 6.95
CA ILE A 221 -24.51 -8.58 7.74
C ILE A 221 -26.00 -8.33 7.48
N GLN A 222 -26.54 -8.77 6.34
CA GLN A 222 -27.94 -8.61 5.99
C GLN A 222 -28.85 -9.68 6.61
N ILE A 223 -28.28 -10.75 7.16
CA ILE A 223 -29.04 -11.85 7.79
C ILE A 223 -29.85 -11.32 8.96
N ARG A 224 -31.16 -11.57 8.93
CA ARG A 224 -32.11 -11.22 9.99
C ARG A 224 -32.41 -12.43 10.86
N ALA A 225 -32.78 -12.19 12.11
CA ALA A 225 -33.05 -13.26 13.08
C ALA A 225 -34.20 -14.22 12.70
N HIS A 226 -35.08 -13.84 11.76
CA HIS A 226 -36.16 -14.70 11.27
C HIS A 226 -35.78 -15.50 10.02
N GLU A 227 -34.59 -15.30 9.49
CA GLU A 227 -34.05 -16.00 8.31
C GLU A 227 -33.13 -17.17 8.70
N ILE A 228 -32.93 -17.39 10.01
CA ILE A 228 -32.10 -18.44 10.60
C ILE A 228 -33.00 -19.53 11.19
#